data_AF-A0A562VQ16-F1
#
_entry.id   AF-A0A562VQ16-F1
#
_cell.length_a   1.000
_cell.length_b   1.000
_cell.length_c   1.000
_cell.angle_alpha   90.00
_cell.angle_beta   90.00
_cell.angle_gamma   90.00
#
_symmetry.space_group_name_H-M   'P 1'
#
loop_
_entity.id
_entity.type
_entity.pdbx_description
1 polymer ?
#
loop_
_entity_poly.entity_id
_entity_poly.type
_entity_poly.pdbx_seq_one_letter_code
_entity_poly.pdbx_strand_id
1 'polypeptide(L)'
;MDHENSTPLEMEPDVRNLLEQRGIRVEDVRRTLSVTDKEHLFHTNKATGHRLAYVISPKVTYWVEYALEEGYYRIFNAYSHRMKILEGFNLPSKKEPQETDWFCARCLVPLALATVKLAYLDETFAVDLPSCPTCQRVLISEENAVVKMAMAERMLEDK
;
A
#
# COMPACT_ATOMS: atom_id res chain seq x y z
N MET A 1 -15.43 0.12 29.95
CA MET A 1 -13.94 0.10 30.01
C MET A 1 -13.55 -1.07 29.15
N ASP A 2 -13.55 -0.87 27.84
CA ASP A 2 -13.34 -1.95 26.88
C ASP A 2 -11.89 -1.85 26.44
N HIS A 3 -11.02 -2.63 27.10
CA HIS A 3 -9.67 -2.87 26.59
C HIS A 3 -9.83 -3.77 25.37
N GLU A 4 -10.09 -3.14 24.22
CA GLU A 4 -10.17 -3.78 22.92
C GLU A 4 -8.81 -4.43 22.65
N ASN A 5 -8.75 -5.76 22.77
CA ASN A 5 -7.58 -6.59 22.49
C ASN A 5 -7.21 -6.46 21.01
N SER A 6 -6.53 -5.38 20.66
CA SER A 6 -5.95 -5.19 19.34
C SER A 6 -4.78 -6.15 19.22
N THR A 7 -4.77 -6.98 18.18
CA THR A 7 -3.66 -7.89 17.87
C THR A 7 -2.30 -7.18 18.04
N PRO A 8 -1.35 -7.75 18.79
CA PRO A 8 -0.02 -7.18 19.00
C PRO A 8 0.70 -6.89 17.68
N LEU A 9 1.56 -5.86 17.70
CA LEU A 9 2.41 -5.49 16.57
C LEU A 9 3.86 -5.69 16.98
N GLU A 10 4.57 -6.55 16.26
CA GLU A 10 5.99 -6.80 16.42
C GLU A 10 6.76 -6.28 15.21
N MET A 11 7.89 -5.62 15.45
CA MET A 11 8.75 -5.10 14.40
C MET A 11 10.18 -4.99 14.89
N GLU A 12 11.14 -5.27 14.00
CA GLU A 12 12.56 -5.12 14.30
C GLU A 12 12.90 -3.66 14.66
N PRO A 13 13.91 -3.41 15.50
CA PRO A 13 14.31 -2.06 15.89
C PRO A 13 14.59 -1.14 14.69
N ASP A 14 15.21 -1.67 13.63
CA ASP A 14 15.51 -0.91 12.42
C ASP A 14 14.24 -0.50 11.66
N VAL A 15 13.23 -1.37 11.63
CA VAL A 15 11.92 -1.06 11.03
C VAL A 15 11.23 0.03 11.84
N ARG A 16 11.27 -0.05 13.17
CA ARG A 16 10.73 0.98 14.05
C ARG A 16 11.39 2.34 13.80
N ASN A 17 12.72 2.38 13.80
CA ASN A 17 13.49 3.59 13.53
C ASN A 17 13.17 4.18 12.15
N LEU A 18 13.03 3.33 11.14
CA LEU A 18 12.64 3.75 9.78
C LEU A 18 11.26 4.41 9.77
N LEU A 19 10.27 3.84 10.47
CA LEU A 19 8.92 4.40 10.51
C LEU A 19 8.90 5.74 11.23
N GLU A 20 9.65 5.88 12.33
CA GLU A 20 9.81 7.13 13.06
C GLU A 20 10.43 8.22 12.18
N GLN A 21 11.49 7.90 11.43
CA GLN A 21 12.12 8.83 10.47
C GLN A 21 11.15 9.26 9.36
N ARG A 22 10.22 8.39 8.96
CA ARG A 22 9.17 8.68 7.99
C ARG A 22 7.96 9.42 8.59
N GLY A 23 7.95 9.64 9.91
CA GLY A 23 6.83 10.23 10.62
C GLY A 23 5.58 9.35 10.66
N ILE A 24 5.72 8.04 10.43
CA ILE A 24 4.64 7.07 10.47
C ILE A 24 4.51 6.53 11.89
N ARG A 25 3.34 6.69 12.49
CA ARG A 25 3.11 6.29 13.87
C ARG A 25 2.55 4.87 13.95
N VAL A 26 2.69 4.25 15.11
CA VAL A 26 2.12 2.91 15.37
C VAL A 26 0.59 2.92 15.18
N GLU A 27 -0.06 4.03 15.49
CA GLU A 27 -1.50 4.22 15.30
C GLU A 27 -1.90 4.20 13.82
N ASP A 28 -1.05 4.72 12.92
CA ASP A 28 -1.30 4.68 11.47
C ASP A 28 -1.24 3.24 10.96
N VAL A 29 -0.27 2.46 11.46
CA VAL A 29 -0.14 1.03 11.17
C VAL A 29 -1.36 0.26 11.67
N ARG A 30 -1.73 0.45 12.95
CA ARG A 30 -2.91 -0.21 13.56
C ARG A 30 -4.20 0.13 12.81
N ARG A 31 -4.39 1.40 12.45
CA ARG A 31 -5.55 1.84 11.68
C ARG A 31 -5.63 1.16 10.32
N THR A 32 -4.49 1.07 9.62
CA THR A 32 -4.43 0.41 8.31
C THR A 32 -4.83 -1.05 8.41
N LEU A 33 -4.27 -1.80 9.37
CA LEU A 33 -4.59 -3.21 9.57
C LEU A 33 -6.05 -3.43 9.99
N SER A 34 -6.54 -2.65 10.96
CA SER A 34 -7.92 -2.74 11.45
C SER A 34 -8.97 -2.50 10.35
N VAL A 35 -8.72 -1.53 9.46
CA VAL A 35 -9.63 -1.22 8.34
C VAL A 35 -9.58 -2.30 7.26
N THR A 36 -8.41 -2.90 7.02
CA THR A 36 -8.20 -3.74 5.84
C THR A 36 -8.41 -5.22 6.09
N ASP A 37 -8.17 -5.72 7.30
CA ASP A 37 -8.18 -7.15 7.57
C ASP A 37 -9.57 -7.78 7.44
N LYS A 38 -10.62 -7.13 7.97
CA LYS A 38 -11.99 -7.67 7.97
C LYS A 38 -12.49 -7.99 6.56
N GLU A 39 -12.17 -7.11 5.61
CA GLU A 39 -12.64 -7.17 4.22
C GLU A 39 -11.57 -7.71 3.25
N HIS A 40 -10.47 -8.27 3.79
CA HIS A 40 -9.33 -8.77 3.02
C HIS A 40 -8.78 -7.74 2.00
N LEU A 41 -8.74 -6.47 2.39
CA LEU A 41 -8.35 -5.34 1.55
C LEU A 41 -6.83 -5.16 1.48
N PHE A 42 -6.12 -6.25 1.23
CA PHE A 42 -4.67 -6.30 1.10
C PHE A 42 -4.27 -7.20 -0.08
N HIS A 43 -2.99 -7.10 -0.45
CA HIS A 43 -2.37 -8.01 -1.41
C HIS A 43 -1.52 -9.02 -0.65
N THR A 44 -1.33 -10.22 -1.20
CA THR A 44 -0.46 -11.25 -0.63
C THR A 44 0.57 -11.66 -1.65
N ASN A 45 1.84 -11.66 -1.26
CA ASN A 45 2.94 -12.21 -2.03
C ASN A 45 3.04 -13.71 -1.74
N LYS A 46 2.90 -14.56 -2.76
CA LYS A 46 2.97 -16.02 -2.58
C LYS A 46 4.37 -16.54 -2.30
N ALA A 47 5.42 -15.87 -2.77
CA ALA A 47 6.79 -16.31 -2.57
C ALA A 47 7.26 -16.10 -1.13
N THR A 48 6.85 -14.99 -0.50
CA THR A 48 7.29 -14.63 0.86
C THR A 48 6.23 -14.80 1.94
N GLY A 49 4.95 -14.90 1.57
CA GLY A 49 3.83 -14.85 2.51
C GLY A 49 3.51 -13.44 3.04
N HIS A 50 4.24 -12.43 2.58
CA HIS A 50 4.01 -11.04 2.99
C HIS A 50 2.66 -10.53 2.49
N ARG A 51 2.09 -9.62 3.25
CA ARG A 51 0.86 -8.90 2.93
C ARG A 51 1.17 -7.42 2.80
N LEU A 52 0.50 -6.77 1.86
CA LEU A 52 0.59 -5.33 1.67
C LEU A 52 -0.81 -4.71 1.70
N ALA A 53 -1.11 -4.00 2.79
CA ALA A 53 -2.35 -3.29 3.00
C ALA A 53 -2.15 -1.80 2.78
N TYR A 54 -3.22 -1.10 2.37
CA TYR A 54 -3.22 0.35 2.34
C TYR A 54 -4.58 0.94 2.70
N VAL A 55 -4.54 2.12 3.33
CA VAL A 55 -5.71 2.94 3.61
C VAL A 55 -5.48 4.35 3.10
N ILE A 56 -6.48 4.89 2.42
CA ILE A 56 -6.48 6.28 1.95
C ILE A 56 -7.08 7.13 3.07
N SER A 57 -6.34 8.11 3.57
CA SER A 57 -6.87 9.21 4.39
C SER A 57 -7.07 10.45 3.50
N PRO A 58 -7.76 11.50 3.98
CA PRO A 58 -8.01 12.70 3.17
C PRO A 58 -6.76 13.37 2.57
N LYS A 59 -5.57 13.21 3.19
CA LYS A 59 -4.32 13.85 2.75
C LYS A 59 -3.20 12.88 2.38
N VAL A 60 -3.25 11.66 2.90
CA VAL A 60 -2.12 10.71 2.85
C VAL A 60 -2.66 9.29 2.67
N THR A 61 -2.02 8.53 1.78
CA THR A 61 -2.21 7.08 1.68
C THR A 61 -1.10 6.40 2.46
N TYR A 62 -1.48 5.55 3.42
CA TYR A 62 -0.54 4.75 4.20
C TYR A 62 -0.51 3.32 3.68
N TRP A 63 0.69 2.76 3.58
CA TRP A 63 0.97 1.40 3.16
C TRP A 63 1.66 0.66 4.30
N VAL A 64 1.24 -0.58 4.56
CA VAL A 64 1.82 -1.44 5.61
C VAL A 64 2.12 -2.80 5.02
N GLU A 65 3.38 -3.19 5.08
CA GLU A 65 3.85 -4.53 4.73
C GLU A 65 4.00 -5.37 6.00
N TYR A 66 3.34 -6.53 6.06
CA TYR A 66 3.24 -7.33 7.27
C TYR A 66 3.03 -8.82 6.96
N ALA A 67 3.23 -9.68 7.97
CA ALA A 67 2.69 -11.04 7.99
C ALA A 67 1.85 -11.23 9.26
N LEU A 68 0.92 -12.18 9.19
CA LEU A 68 0.20 -12.65 10.37
C LEU A 68 0.94 -13.89 10.90
N GLU A 69 1.51 -13.76 12.09
CA GLU A 69 2.13 -14.86 12.84
C GLU A 69 1.19 -15.29 13.98
N GLU A 70 1.55 -16.32 14.75
CA GLU A 70 0.67 -16.88 15.79
C GLU A 70 0.33 -15.85 16.87
N GLY A 71 -0.81 -15.17 16.69
CA GLY A 71 -1.36 -14.21 17.64
C GLY A 71 -0.84 -12.78 17.50
N TYR A 72 -0.01 -12.44 16.50
CA TYR A 72 0.47 -11.06 16.29
C TYR A 72 0.72 -10.73 14.82
N TYR A 73 0.79 -9.44 14.51
CA TYR A 73 1.27 -8.96 13.22
C TYR A 73 2.77 -8.68 13.28
N ARG A 74 3.54 -9.32 12.41
CA ARG A 74 4.93 -8.96 12.16
C ARG A 74 4.99 -7.88 11.09
N ILE A 75 5.47 -6.69 11.42
CA ILE A 75 5.58 -5.56 10.49
C ILE A 75 6.97 -5.55 9.88
N PHE A 76 7.04 -5.58 8.55
CA PHE A 76 8.29 -5.52 7.79
C PHE A 76 8.60 -4.10 7.33
N ASN A 77 7.56 -3.33 6.99
CA ASN A 77 7.72 -1.98 6.47
C ASN A 77 6.42 -1.17 6.54
N ALA A 78 6.55 0.15 6.50
CA ALA A 78 5.46 1.06 6.20
C ALA A 78 5.98 2.33 5.51
N TYR A 79 5.17 2.87 4.61
CA TYR A 79 5.46 4.08 3.86
C TYR A 79 4.18 4.82 3.53
N SER A 80 4.32 6.07 3.09
CA SER A 80 3.18 6.90 2.75
C SER A 80 3.49 7.84 1.59
N HIS A 81 2.45 8.23 0.87
CA HIS A 81 2.52 9.26 -0.16
C HIS A 81 1.23 10.09 -0.15
N ARG A 82 1.26 11.27 -0.77
CA ARG A 82 0.13 12.20 -0.81
C ARG A 82 -0.63 12.16 -2.13
N MET A 83 -0.13 11.43 -3.12
CA MET A 83 -0.86 11.20 -4.38
C MET A 83 -2.20 10.51 -4.13
N LYS A 84 -3.26 11.01 -4.79
CA LYS A 84 -4.59 10.42 -4.81
C LYS A 84 -4.71 9.43 -5.96
N ILE A 85 -5.10 8.21 -5.66
CA ILE A 85 -5.46 7.20 -6.68
C ILE A 85 -6.85 7.57 -7.23
N LEU A 86 -6.95 7.84 -8.53
CA LEU A 86 -8.21 8.16 -9.17
C LEU A 86 -8.96 6.86 -9.52
N GLU A 87 -10.12 6.67 -8.90
CA GLU A 87 -10.96 5.50 -9.12
C GLU A 87 -11.60 5.48 -10.51
N GLY A 88 -11.91 4.29 -11.02
CA GLY A 88 -12.57 4.11 -12.32
C GLY A 88 -11.67 4.23 -13.55
N PHE A 89 -10.37 4.51 -13.36
CA PHE A 89 -9.40 4.68 -14.46
C PHE A 89 -8.37 3.57 -14.60
N ASN A 90 -8.47 2.50 -13.82
CA ASN A 90 -7.54 1.36 -13.88
C ASN A 90 -7.86 0.50 -15.09
N LEU A 91 -7.27 0.87 -16.23
CA LEU A 91 -7.42 0.18 -17.50
C LEU A 91 -6.28 -0.83 -17.66
N PRO A 92 -6.51 -2.00 -18.27
CA PRO A 92 -5.43 -2.93 -18.61
C PRO A 92 -4.32 -2.20 -19.38
N SER A 93 -3.07 -2.37 -18.95
CA SER A 93 -1.93 -1.75 -19.61
C SER A 93 -1.73 -2.37 -21.00
N LYS A 94 -1.20 -1.58 -21.93
CA LYS A 94 -0.78 -2.07 -23.26
C LYS A 94 0.61 -2.72 -23.25
N LYS A 95 1.34 -2.60 -22.15
CA LYS A 95 2.65 -3.22 -21.98
C LYS A 95 2.51 -4.72 -21.78
N GLU A 96 3.60 -5.43 -22.03
CA GLU A 96 3.66 -6.87 -21.80
C GLU A 96 3.32 -7.20 -20.33
N PRO A 97 2.56 -8.27 -20.07
CA PRO A 97 2.25 -8.69 -18.71
C PRO A 97 3.55 -8.93 -17.94
N GLN A 98 3.71 -8.25 -16.80
CA GLN A 98 4.75 -8.61 -15.85
C GLN A 98 4.19 -9.68 -14.90
N GLU A 99 4.91 -10.80 -14.84
CA GLU A 99 4.66 -11.79 -13.79
C GLU A 99 4.88 -11.15 -12.42
N THR A 100 3.95 -11.41 -11.51
CA THR A 100 3.98 -10.88 -10.16
C THR A 100 3.54 -11.97 -9.20
N ASP A 101 4.27 -12.12 -8.10
CA ASP A 101 3.90 -13.05 -7.02
C ASP A 101 2.74 -12.54 -6.18
N TRP A 102 2.21 -11.35 -6.50
CA TRP A 102 1.16 -10.68 -5.75
C TRP A 102 -0.24 -11.07 -6.22
N PHE A 103 -1.09 -11.35 -5.23
CA PHE A 103 -2.49 -11.70 -5.41
C PHE A 103 -3.36 -10.75 -4.60
N CYS A 104 -4.55 -10.43 -5.10
CA CYS A 104 -5.57 -9.73 -4.32
C CYS A 104 -6.19 -10.69 -3.30
N ALA A 105 -6.09 -10.40 -2.01
CA ALA A 105 -6.64 -11.30 -0.98
C ALA A 105 -8.17 -11.34 -1.00
N ARG A 106 -8.84 -10.24 -1.39
CA ARG A 106 -10.29 -10.18 -1.52
C ARG A 106 -10.83 -10.98 -2.72
N CYS A 107 -10.14 -10.91 -3.86
CA CYS A 107 -10.63 -11.49 -5.12
C CYS A 107 -9.97 -12.82 -5.47
N LEU A 108 -8.87 -13.18 -4.78
CA LEU A 108 -8.10 -14.40 -4.99
C LEU A 108 -7.55 -14.56 -6.41
N VAL A 109 -7.31 -13.44 -7.10
CA VAL A 109 -6.73 -13.40 -8.46
C VAL A 109 -5.33 -12.79 -8.45
N PRO A 110 -4.44 -13.19 -9.36
CA PRO A 110 -3.15 -12.52 -9.54
C PRO A 110 -3.38 -11.06 -9.96
N LEU A 111 -2.47 -10.18 -9.54
CA LEU A 111 -2.49 -8.81 -10.03
C LEU A 111 -2.05 -8.76 -11.48
N ALA A 112 -2.63 -7.84 -12.24
CA ALA A 112 -2.30 -7.58 -13.63
C ALA A 112 -1.82 -6.13 -13.78
N LEU A 113 -0.98 -5.88 -14.78
CA LEU A 113 -0.50 -4.54 -15.05
C LEU A 113 -1.65 -3.66 -15.58
N ALA A 114 -1.92 -2.55 -14.89
CA ALA A 114 -2.95 -1.59 -15.26
C ALA A 114 -2.35 -0.18 -15.32
N THR A 115 -2.81 0.63 -16.26
CA THR A 115 -2.51 2.07 -16.29
C THR A 115 -3.41 2.76 -15.26
N VAL A 116 -2.83 3.16 -14.14
CA VAL A 116 -3.47 3.82 -13.00
C VAL A 116 -3.27 5.33 -13.13
N LYS A 117 -4.33 6.11 -12.89
CA LYS A 117 -4.23 7.57 -12.79
C LYS A 117 -4.02 7.99 -11.35
N LEU A 118 -2.99 8.80 -11.14
CA LEU A 118 -2.66 9.41 -9.86
C LEU A 118 -2.78 10.93 -9.99
N ALA A 119 -3.33 11.58 -8.98
CA ALA A 119 -3.40 13.03 -8.92
C ALA A 119 -2.60 13.55 -7.74
N TYR A 120 -1.86 14.64 -7.94
CA TYR A 120 -1.20 15.38 -6.88
C TYR A 120 -1.27 16.87 -7.22
N LEU A 121 -1.81 17.67 -6.28
CA LEU A 121 -2.20 19.05 -6.55
C LEU A 121 -3.12 19.12 -7.79
N ASP A 122 -2.84 20.02 -8.74
CA ASP A 122 -3.63 20.20 -9.97
C ASP A 122 -3.13 19.34 -11.14
N GLU A 123 -2.14 18.48 -10.92
CA GLU A 123 -1.55 17.64 -11.96
C GLU A 123 -1.99 16.18 -11.82
N THR A 124 -2.21 15.53 -12.97
CA THR A 124 -2.59 14.11 -13.06
C THR A 124 -1.60 13.36 -13.92
N PHE A 125 -1.16 12.21 -13.42
CA PHE A 125 -0.16 11.34 -14.04
C PHE A 125 -0.75 9.97 -14.29
N ALA A 126 -0.32 9.31 -15.36
CA ALA A 126 -0.65 7.92 -15.64
C ALA A 126 0.60 7.06 -15.45
N VAL A 127 0.48 6.00 -14.66
CA VAL A 127 1.58 5.07 -14.39
C VAL A 127 1.08 3.63 -14.47
N ASP A 128 1.88 2.75 -15.05
CA ASP A 128 1.57 1.33 -15.06
C ASP A 128 1.96 0.72 -13.71
N LEU A 129 0.95 0.20 -13.01
CA LEU A 129 1.09 -0.42 -11.70
C LEU A 129 0.32 -1.74 -11.66
N PRO A 130 0.75 -2.74 -10.87
CA PRO A 130 -0.05 -3.93 -10.64
C PRO A 130 -1.37 -3.56 -9.97
N SER A 131 -2.48 -4.09 -10.48
CA SER A 131 -3.83 -3.85 -9.95
C SER A 131 -4.66 -5.13 -10.05
N CYS A 132 -5.63 -5.28 -9.14
CA CYS A 132 -6.59 -6.36 -9.22
C CYS A 132 -7.55 -6.10 -10.39
N PRO A 133 -7.66 -7.00 -11.39
CA PRO A 133 -8.58 -6.80 -12.52
C PRO A 133 -10.06 -6.84 -12.12
N THR A 134 -10.38 -7.35 -10.93
CA THR A 134 -11.76 -7.47 -10.43
C THR A 134 -12.19 -6.29 -9.56
N CYS A 135 -11.41 -5.96 -8.52
CA CYS A 135 -11.78 -4.90 -7.56
C CYS A 135 -10.99 -3.60 -7.73
N GLN A 136 -10.05 -3.55 -8.68
CA GLN A 136 -9.26 -2.36 -9.02
C GLN A 136 -8.39 -1.82 -7.89
N ARG A 137 -8.16 -2.58 -6.81
CA ARG A 137 -7.14 -2.22 -5.82
C ARG A 137 -5.76 -2.27 -6.46
N VAL A 138 -5.03 -1.18 -6.30
CA VAL A 138 -3.70 -0.99 -6.86
C VAL A 138 -2.67 -1.44 -5.84
N LEU A 139 -1.57 -2.01 -6.32
CA LEU A 139 -0.37 -2.25 -5.54
C LEU A 139 0.67 -1.20 -5.93
N ILE A 140 1.04 -0.33 -4.99
CA ILE A 140 2.18 0.57 -5.11
C ILE A 140 3.23 0.00 -4.15
N SER A 141 4.37 -0.44 -4.66
CA SER A 141 5.49 -0.88 -3.82
C SER A 141 6.20 0.31 -3.17
N GLU A 142 6.99 0.06 -2.12
CA GLU A 142 7.82 1.08 -1.48
C GLU A 142 8.70 1.80 -2.50
N GLU A 143 9.38 1.06 -3.37
CA GLU A 143 10.25 1.64 -4.40
C GLU A 143 9.48 2.64 -5.28
N ASN A 144 8.27 2.29 -5.71
CA ASN A 144 7.45 3.19 -6.53
C ASN A 144 6.97 4.41 -5.73
N ALA A 145 6.61 4.24 -4.46
CA ALA A 145 6.17 5.35 -3.59
C ALA A 145 7.32 6.29 -3.20
N VAL A 146 8.46 5.75 -2.78
CA VAL A 146 9.60 6.51 -2.23
C VAL A 146 10.48 7.09 -3.33
N VAL A 147 10.64 6.41 -4.46
CA VAL A 147 11.48 6.92 -5.56
C VAL A 147 10.63 7.73 -6.53
N LYS A 148 9.65 7.11 -7.19
CA LYS A 148 8.94 7.76 -8.31
C LYS A 148 7.95 8.81 -7.83
N MET A 149 7.15 8.50 -6.80
CA MET A 149 6.15 9.45 -6.31
C MET A 149 6.80 10.59 -5.52
N ALA A 150 7.75 10.31 -4.64
CA ALA A 150 8.42 11.37 -3.88
C ALA A 150 9.21 12.35 -4.78
N MET A 151 9.83 11.86 -5.86
CA MET A 151 10.48 12.74 -6.85
C MET A 151 9.46 13.65 -7.54
N ALA A 152 8.33 13.10 -7.98
CA ALA A 152 7.27 13.90 -8.59
C ALA A 152 6.67 14.92 -7.60
N GLU A 153 6.42 14.53 -6.33
CA GLU A 153 5.94 15.45 -5.31
C GLU A 153 6.87 16.65 -5.13
N ARG A 154 8.19 16.42 -4.99
CA ARG A 154 9.18 17.49 -4.84
C ARG A 154 9.19 18.45 -6.04
N MET A 155 9.21 17.93 -7.26
CA MET A 155 9.21 18.75 -8.47
C MET A 155 7.98 19.64 -8.59
N LEU A 156 6.84 19.21 -8.04
CA LEU A 156 5.58 19.95 -8.08
C LEU A 156 5.47 20.97 -6.94
N GLU A 157 6.13 20.73 -5.81
CA GLU A 157 6.16 21.65 -4.67
C GLU A 157 7.15 22.81 -4.83
N ASP A 158 8.21 22.63 -5.62
CA ASP A 158 9.21 23.66 -5.94
C ASP A 158 8.72 24.68 -7.01
N LYS A 159 7.47 24.56 -7.48
CA LYS A 159 6.89 25.40 -8.55
C LYS A 159 5.92 26.44 -7.99
#